data_AF-A0A1D6LL08-F1
#
_entry.id   AF-A0A1D6LL08-F1
#
_cell.length_a   1.000
_cell.length_b   1.000
_cell.length_c   1.000
_cell.angle_alpha   90.00
_cell.angle_beta   90.00
_cell.angle_gamma   90.00
#
_symmetry.space_group_name_H-M   'P 1'
#
loop_
_entity.id
_entity.type
_entity.pdbx_description
1 polymer ?
#
loop_
_entity_poly.entity_id
_entity_poly.type
_entity_poly.pdbx_seq_one_letter_code
_entity_poly.pdbx_strand_id
1 'polypeptide(L)'
;MAEECLLQAKDLSGLLLLYSSLGDAEGIEKLASLAKEHGKNNVAFLCLFMLGKVEDCIQLLVDSSRIPEAALMARSYLPSKVPEIVAIWRNDLSKINPKAAESLADPSEYPNLFEDWQVALTVEKSVASQRYTLSHELLCFVLEYCLPEAKKKKH
;
A
#
# COMPACT_ATOMS: atom_id res chain seq x y z
N MET A 1 12.18 -26.41 -0.53
CA MET A 1 13.03 -26.41 -1.74
C MET A 1 13.05 -25.06 -2.45
N ALA A 2 12.02 -24.65 -3.21
CA ALA A 2 12.09 -23.37 -3.97
C ALA A 2 12.21 -22.13 -3.06
N GLU A 3 11.42 -22.06 -1.99
CA GLU A 3 11.45 -20.99 -0.99
C GLU A 3 12.82 -20.87 -0.31
N GLU A 4 13.37 -21.98 0.19
CA GLU A 4 14.69 -22.02 0.85
C GLU A 4 15.80 -21.54 -0.08
N CYS A 5 15.78 -21.96 -1.36
CA CYS A 5 16.76 -21.48 -2.34
C CYS A 5 16.69 -19.97 -2.53
N LEU A 6 15.49 -19.41 -2.66
CA LEU A 6 15.28 -17.97 -2.84
C LEU A 6 15.64 -17.16 -1.59
N LEU A 7 15.37 -17.69 -0.39
CA LEU A 7 15.80 -17.10 0.88
C LEU A 7 17.33 -17.05 0.99
N GLN A 8 18.02 -18.14 0.64
CA GLN A 8 19.49 -18.17 0.64
C GLN A 8 20.08 -17.24 -0.43
N ALA A 9 19.45 -17.15 -1.60
CA ALA A 9 19.83 -16.24 -2.68
C ALA A 9 19.47 -14.77 -2.40
N LYS A 10 18.68 -14.49 -1.34
CA LYS A 10 18.12 -13.17 -1.02
C LYS A 10 17.36 -12.54 -2.19
N ASP A 11 16.72 -13.37 -3.01
CA ASP A 11 15.89 -12.90 -4.12
C ASP A 11 14.49 -12.56 -3.61
N LEU A 12 14.34 -11.32 -3.13
CA LEU A 12 13.08 -10.83 -2.57
C LEU A 12 11.96 -10.76 -3.61
N SER A 13 12.30 -10.52 -4.89
CA SER A 13 11.32 -10.46 -5.97
C SER A 13 10.79 -11.85 -6.32
N GLY A 14 11.67 -12.85 -6.35
CA GLY A 14 11.28 -14.25 -6.51
C GLY A 14 10.40 -14.74 -5.35
N LEU A 15 10.76 -14.38 -4.11
CA LEU A 15 9.93 -14.68 -2.93
C LEU A 15 8.56 -14.00 -3.00
N LEU A 16 8.49 -12.75 -3.45
CA LEU A 16 7.22 -12.03 -3.63
C LEU A 16 6.31 -12.78 -4.60
N LEU A 17 6.85 -13.20 -5.74
CA LEU A 17 6.10 -13.94 -6.74
C LEU A 17 5.62 -15.29 -6.20
N LEU A 18 6.49 -16.00 -5.46
CA LEU A 18 6.16 -17.27 -4.85
C LEU A 18 5.04 -17.13 -3.81
N TYR A 19 5.19 -16.25 -2.82
CA TYR A 19 4.19 -16.07 -1.77
C TYR A 19 2.87 -15.50 -2.30
N SER A 20 2.90 -14.58 -3.26
CA SER A 20 1.67 -14.07 -3.89
C SER A 20 0.94 -15.15 -4.70
N SER A 21 1.68 -16.03 -5.39
CA SER A 21 1.09 -17.15 -6.13
C SER A 21 0.51 -18.22 -5.20
N LEU A 22 1.09 -18.39 -4.00
CA LEU A 22 0.63 -19.32 -2.98
C LEU A 22 -0.47 -18.74 -2.09
N GLY A 23 -0.76 -17.43 -2.19
CA GLY A 23 -1.67 -16.73 -1.28
C GLY A 23 -1.19 -16.74 0.17
N ASP A 24 0.13 -16.83 0.42
CA ASP A 24 0.71 -16.90 1.76
C ASP A 24 0.86 -15.49 2.37
N ALA A 25 -0.14 -15.08 3.14
CA ALA A 25 -0.15 -13.78 3.82
C ALA A 25 0.97 -13.64 4.87
N GLU A 26 1.29 -14.71 5.61
CA GLU A 26 2.35 -14.67 6.63
C GLU A 26 3.74 -14.53 5.99
N GLY A 27 3.96 -15.24 4.88
CA GLY A 27 5.18 -15.12 4.07
C GLY A 27 5.37 -13.71 3.52
N ILE A 28 4.30 -13.09 3.00
CA ILE A 28 4.32 -11.71 2.50
C ILE A 28 4.62 -10.70 3.62
N GLU A 29 4.07 -10.90 4.83
CA GLU A 29 4.33 -10.01 5.97
C GLU A 29 5.80 -10.06 6.43
N LYS A 30 6.37 -11.27 6.53
CA LYS A 30 7.80 -11.45 6.83
C LYS A 30 8.68 -10.84 5.74
N LEU A 31 8.30 -11.02 4.48
CA LEU A 31 9.01 -10.45 3.33
C LEU A 31 8.96 -8.91 3.33
N ALA A 32 7.85 -8.31 3.74
CA ALA A 32 7.72 -6.85 3.85
C ALA A 32 8.77 -6.26 4.79
N SER A 33 8.91 -6.85 5.99
CA SER A 33 9.89 -6.44 7.00
C SER A 33 11.32 -6.62 6.48
N LEU A 34 11.62 -7.80 5.91
CA LEU A 34 12.92 -8.11 5.32
C LEU A 34 13.29 -7.15 4.17
N ALA A 35 12.32 -6.81 3.32
CA ALA A 35 12.51 -5.87 2.22
C ALA A 35 12.75 -4.44 2.70
N LYS A 36 12.08 -4.02 3.78
CA LYS A 36 12.32 -2.72 4.42
C LYS A 36 13.73 -2.63 4.98
N GLU A 37 14.21 -3.67 5.67
CA GLU A 37 15.58 -3.76 6.20
C GLU A 37 16.64 -3.73 5.09
N HIS A 38 16.37 -4.40 3.97
CA HIS A 38 17.26 -4.39 2.80
C HIS A 38 17.15 -3.13 1.92
N GLY A 39 16.33 -2.14 2.30
CA GLY A 39 16.12 -0.90 1.54
C GLY A 39 15.41 -1.10 0.19
N LYS A 40 14.77 -2.26 -0.01
CA LYS A 40 14.01 -2.60 -1.22
C LYS A 40 12.56 -2.10 -1.07
N ASN A 41 12.40 -0.78 -1.04
CA ASN A 41 11.10 -0.12 -0.78
C ASN A 41 9.99 -0.55 -1.73
N ASN A 42 10.29 -0.80 -3.01
CA ASN A 42 9.28 -1.25 -3.98
C ASN A 42 8.67 -2.61 -3.60
N VAL A 43 9.51 -3.56 -3.14
CA VAL A 43 9.05 -4.89 -2.73
C VAL A 43 8.28 -4.78 -1.43
N ALA A 44 8.80 -4.01 -0.46
CA ALA A 44 8.10 -3.75 0.80
C ALA A 44 6.72 -3.10 0.58
N PHE A 45 6.64 -2.12 -0.34
CA PHE A 45 5.38 -1.47 -0.71
C PHE A 45 4.37 -2.46 -1.28
N LEU A 46 4.79 -3.31 -2.24
CA LEU A 46 3.91 -4.31 -2.83
C LEU A 46 3.42 -5.33 -1.79
N CYS A 47 4.29 -5.78 -0.89
CA CYS A 47 3.88 -6.68 0.19
C CYS A 47 2.82 -6.03 1.08
N LEU A 48 3.06 -4.81 1.57
CA LEU A 48 2.13 -4.09 2.43
C LEU A 48 0.81 -3.79 1.71
N PHE A 49 0.88 -3.46 0.43
CA PHE A 49 -0.29 -3.18 -0.39
C PHE A 49 -1.16 -4.43 -0.59
N MET A 50 -0.55 -5.59 -0.86
CA MET A 50 -1.27 -6.86 -0.96
C MET A 50 -1.92 -7.28 0.37
N LEU A 51 -1.27 -6.97 1.51
CA LEU A 51 -1.85 -7.20 2.84
C LEU A 51 -2.98 -6.22 3.17
N GLY A 52 -3.14 -5.15 2.40
CA GLY A 52 -4.11 -4.08 2.65
C GLY A 52 -3.70 -3.10 3.76
N LYS A 53 -2.41 -3.08 4.17
CA LYS A 53 -1.87 -2.18 5.19
C LYS A 53 -1.52 -0.81 4.58
N VAL A 54 -2.55 -0.05 4.22
CA VAL A 54 -2.43 1.23 3.50
C VAL A 54 -1.68 2.27 4.33
N GLU A 55 -1.90 2.29 5.64
CA GLU A 55 -1.22 3.20 6.57
C GLU A 55 0.30 3.01 6.53
N ASP A 56 0.76 1.76 6.56
CA ASP A 56 2.18 1.41 6.48
C ASP A 56 2.76 1.73 5.10
N CYS A 57 1.99 1.55 4.01
CA CYS A 57 2.38 1.96 2.66
C CYS A 57 2.63 3.47 2.58
N ILE A 58 1.72 4.27 3.13
CA ILE A 58 1.84 5.74 3.16
C ILE A 58 3.09 6.13 3.96
N GLN A 59 3.28 5.54 5.14
CA GLN A 59 4.46 5.83 5.96
C GLN A 59 5.77 5.48 5.24
N LEU A 60 5.82 4.33 4.55
CA LEU A 60 7.00 3.93 3.76
C LEU A 60 7.31 4.94 2.64
N LEU A 61 6.29 5.52 2.00
CA LEU A 61 6.48 6.55 0.96
C LEU A 61 6.97 7.87 1.57
N VAL A 62 6.47 8.25 2.75
CA VAL A 62 6.95 9.43 3.48
C VAL A 62 8.41 9.23 3.92
N ASP A 63 8.74 8.07 4.51
CA ASP A 63 10.09 7.71 4.95
C ASP A 63 11.12 7.70 3.80
N SER A 64 10.66 7.39 2.58
CA SER A 64 11.50 7.37 1.38
C SER A 64 11.53 8.69 0.60
N SER A 65 11.03 9.78 1.19
CA SER A 65 10.94 11.13 0.60
C SER A 65 10.10 11.19 -0.69
N ARG A 66 9.15 10.27 -0.87
CA ARG A 66 8.21 10.23 -2.00
C ARG A 66 6.85 10.79 -1.61
N ILE A 67 6.87 12.00 -1.05
CA ILE A 67 5.68 12.65 -0.47
C ILE A 67 4.53 12.85 -1.49
N PRO A 68 4.78 13.23 -2.77
CA PRO A 68 3.69 13.35 -3.76
C PRO A 68 2.97 12.02 -4.02
N GLU A 69 3.70 10.90 -4.05
CA GLU A 69 3.13 9.56 -4.20
C GLU A 69 2.30 9.20 -2.96
N ALA A 70 2.79 9.53 -1.76
CA ALA A 70 2.07 9.34 -0.50
C ALA A 70 0.74 10.13 -0.47
N ALA A 71 0.75 11.38 -0.96
CA ALA A 71 -0.45 12.22 -1.02
C ALA A 71 -1.50 11.63 -1.98
N LEU A 72 -1.06 11.13 -3.14
CA LEU A 72 -1.95 10.47 -4.10
C LEU A 72 -2.53 9.16 -3.53
N MET A 73 -1.70 8.38 -2.85
CA MET A 73 -2.12 7.14 -2.18
C MET A 73 -3.17 7.42 -1.10
N ALA A 74 -2.93 8.41 -0.24
CA ALA A 74 -3.87 8.82 0.79
C ALA A 74 -5.18 9.31 0.18
N ARG A 75 -5.13 10.16 -0.86
CA ARG A 75 -6.37 10.63 -1.53
C ARG A 75 -7.21 9.49 -2.08
N SER A 76 -6.57 8.41 -2.55
CA SER A 76 -7.25 7.28 -3.18
C SER A 76 -7.80 6.26 -2.17
N TYR A 77 -7.06 5.99 -1.09
CA TYR A 77 -7.37 4.89 -0.17
C TYR A 77 -7.69 5.33 1.25
N LEU A 78 -7.13 6.45 1.72
CA LEU A 78 -7.24 6.94 3.10
C LEU A 78 -7.34 8.48 3.15
N PRO A 79 -8.44 9.08 2.66
CA PRO A 79 -8.59 10.52 2.53
C PRO A 79 -8.42 11.27 3.85
N SER A 80 -8.75 10.65 4.99
CA SER A 80 -8.54 11.22 6.33
C SER A 80 -7.09 11.64 6.63
N LYS A 81 -6.10 11.02 5.97
CA LYS A 81 -4.66 11.33 6.13
C LYS A 81 -4.11 12.36 5.14
N VAL A 82 -4.91 12.79 4.15
CA VAL A 82 -4.44 13.74 3.13
C VAL A 82 -3.97 15.07 3.71
N PRO A 83 -4.70 15.74 4.64
CA PRO A 83 -4.25 17.03 5.19
C PRO A 83 -2.87 16.94 5.87
N GLU A 84 -2.64 15.85 6.62
CA GLU A 84 -1.37 15.59 7.29
C GLU A 84 -0.21 15.48 6.29
N ILE A 85 -0.40 14.71 5.21
CA ILE A 85 0.64 14.50 4.19
C ILE A 85 0.86 15.75 3.35
N VAL A 86 -0.20 16.50 3.02
CA VAL A 86 -0.10 17.77 2.30
C VAL A 86 0.68 18.79 3.13
N ALA A 87 0.49 18.82 4.45
CA ALA A 87 1.30 19.67 5.33
C ALA A 87 2.79 19.29 5.31
N ILE A 88 3.11 17.99 5.36
CA ILE A 88 4.49 17.49 5.20
C ILE A 88 5.05 17.89 3.83
N TRP A 89 4.26 17.73 2.77
CA TRP A 89 4.66 18.07 1.41
C TRP A 89 4.94 19.56 1.25
N ARG A 90 4.07 20.40 1.80
CA ARG A 90 4.22 21.86 1.79
C ARG A 90 5.49 22.28 2.53
N ASN A 91 5.78 21.68 3.68
CA ASN A 91 6.99 21.95 4.46
C ASN A 91 8.26 21.50 3.74
N ASP A 92 8.23 20.41 2.99
CA ASP A 92 9.39 19.96 2.24
C ASP A 92 9.62 20.77 0.97
N LEU A 93 8.54 21.06 0.23
CA LEU A 93 8.60 21.91 -0.97
C LEU A 93 8.99 23.35 -0.65
N SER A 94 8.61 23.90 0.50
CA SER A 94 8.95 25.28 0.85
C SER A 94 10.47 25.53 0.91
N LYS A 95 11.26 24.49 1.21
CA LYS A 95 12.73 24.53 1.19
C LYS A 95 13.30 24.71 -0.22
N ILE A 96 12.58 24.22 -1.24
CA ILE A 96 13.03 24.22 -2.63
C ILE A 96 12.35 25.36 -3.41
N ASN A 97 11.02 25.47 -3.29
CA ASN A 97 10.20 26.45 -3.97
C ASN A 97 8.96 26.83 -3.13
N PRO A 98 8.98 28.00 -2.45
CA PRO A 98 7.87 28.45 -1.61
C PRO A 98 6.58 28.71 -2.41
N LYS A 99 6.68 29.18 -3.66
CA LYS A 99 5.49 29.43 -4.51
C LYS A 99 4.76 28.13 -4.87
N ALA A 100 5.52 27.07 -5.15
CA ALA A 100 4.94 25.76 -5.41
C ALA A 100 4.27 25.17 -4.16
N ALA A 101 4.86 25.39 -2.99
CA ALA A 101 4.29 24.97 -1.71
C ALA A 101 2.96 25.68 -1.40
N GLU A 102 2.84 26.98 -1.69
CA GLU A 102 1.58 27.73 -1.55
C GLU A 102 0.50 27.32 -2.54
N SER A 103 0.87 26.71 -3.67
CA SER A 103 -0.08 26.21 -4.67
C SER A 103 -0.73 24.88 -4.26
N LEU A 104 -0.23 24.21 -3.21
CA LEU A 104 -0.84 23.00 -2.68
C LEU A 104 -2.09 23.36 -1.87
N ALA A 105 -3.26 22.97 -2.38
CA ALA A 105 -4.52 23.13 -1.68
C ALA A 105 -4.72 22.01 -0.64
N ASP A 106 -5.12 22.39 0.58
CA ASP A 106 -5.56 21.45 1.62
C ASP A 106 -7.09 21.28 1.55
N PRO A 107 -7.61 20.04 1.53
CA PRO A 107 -9.05 19.78 1.64
C PRO A 107 -9.74 20.38 2.87
N SER A 108 -8.98 20.62 3.95
CA SER A 108 -9.47 21.21 5.20
C SER A 108 -9.62 22.73 5.09
N GLU A 109 -8.71 23.40 4.37
CA GLU A 109 -8.72 24.86 4.18
C GLU A 109 -9.62 25.29 3.02
N TYR A 110 -9.67 24.48 1.95
CA TYR A 110 -10.44 24.78 0.74
C TYR A 110 -11.37 23.62 0.33
N PRO A 111 -12.39 23.27 1.14
CA PRO A 111 -13.30 22.17 0.81
C PRO A 111 -14.01 22.34 -0.55
N ASN A 112 -14.20 23.58 -1.00
CA ASN A 112 -14.81 23.92 -2.28
C ASN A 112 -13.99 23.49 -3.51
N LEU A 113 -12.70 23.21 -3.35
CA LEU A 113 -11.84 22.69 -4.43
C LEU A 113 -11.87 21.15 -4.52
N PHE A 114 -12.49 20.48 -3.54
CA PHE A 114 -12.52 19.03 -3.44
C PHE A 114 -13.98 18.55 -3.42
N GLU A 115 -14.53 18.34 -4.62
CA GLU A 115 -15.83 17.71 -4.79
C GLU A 115 -15.85 16.32 -4.12
N ASP A 116 -17.00 15.96 -3.56
CA ASP A 116 -17.24 14.66 -2.91
C ASP A 116 -16.32 14.31 -1.73
N TRP A 117 -15.63 15.29 -1.12
CA TRP A 117 -14.72 15.05 0.01
C TRP A 117 -15.39 14.32 1.20
N GLN A 118 -16.58 14.77 1.61
CA GLN A 118 -17.35 14.14 2.68
C GLN A 118 -17.83 12.73 2.30
N VAL A 119 -18.11 12.48 1.02
CA VAL A 119 -18.47 11.16 0.52
C VAL A 119 -17.25 10.23 0.65
N ALA A 120 -16.07 10.69 0.22
CA ALA A 120 -14.82 9.93 0.33
C ALA A 120 -14.51 9.55 1.79
N LEU A 121 -14.66 10.47 2.74
CA LEU A 121 -14.48 10.19 4.18
C LEU A 121 -15.51 9.19 4.72
N THR A 122 -16.75 9.23 4.23
CA THR A 122 -17.81 8.29 4.65
C THR A 122 -17.57 6.89 4.09
N VAL A 123 -17.16 6.80 2.82
CA VAL A 123 -16.76 5.55 2.17
C VAL A 123 -15.55 4.97 2.88
N GLU A 124 -14.54 5.77 3.21
CA GLU A 124 -13.36 5.32 3.94
C GLU A 124 -13.73 4.62 5.26
N LYS A 125 -14.61 5.24 6.06
CA LYS A 125 -15.08 4.67 7.33
C LYS A 125 -15.84 3.35 7.13
N SER A 126 -16.66 3.29 6.09
CA SER A 126 -17.46 2.10 5.77
C SER A 126 -16.57 0.95 5.31
N VAL A 127 -15.61 1.25 4.43
CA VAL A 127 -14.70 0.28 3.81
C VAL A 127 -13.59 -0.14 4.77
N ALA A 128 -13.22 0.68 5.76
CA ALA A 128 -12.18 0.34 6.75
C ALA A 128 -12.39 -1.03 7.41
N SER A 129 -13.64 -1.39 7.71
CA SER A 129 -13.98 -2.70 8.28
C SER A 129 -13.84 -3.88 7.31
N GLN A 130 -13.91 -3.62 5.99
CA GLN A 130 -13.90 -4.62 4.92
C GLN A 130 -12.53 -4.76 4.23
N ARG A 131 -11.61 -3.80 4.44
CA ARG A 131 -10.29 -3.78 3.78
C ARG A 131 -9.49 -5.06 4.02
N TYR A 132 -9.47 -5.56 5.25
CA TYR A 132 -8.76 -6.79 5.61
C TYR A 132 -9.40 -8.06 5.02
N THR A 133 -10.73 -8.06 4.87
CA THR A 133 -11.45 -9.19 4.29
C THR A 133 -11.22 -9.28 2.79
N LEU A 134 -11.24 -8.14 2.09
CA LEU A 134 -11.02 -8.06 0.65
C LEU A 134 -9.57 -8.38 0.24
N SER A 135 -8.57 -7.96 1.02
CA SER A 135 -7.17 -8.30 0.72
C SER A 135 -6.90 -9.79 0.90
N HIS A 136 -7.44 -10.40 1.95
CA HIS A 136 -7.36 -11.84 2.17
C HIS A 136 -8.13 -12.63 1.10
N GLU A 137 -9.35 -12.19 0.74
CA GLU A 137 -10.10 -12.80 -0.35
C GLU A 137 -9.41 -12.64 -1.71
N LEU A 138 -8.82 -11.48 -2.04
CA LEU A 138 -8.06 -11.29 -3.28
C LEU A 138 -6.81 -12.18 -3.34
N LEU A 139 -6.07 -12.30 -2.23
CA LEU A 139 -4.94 -13.24 -2.12
C LEU A 139 -5.40 -14.70 -2.29
N CYS A 140 -6.57 -15.07 -1.76
CA CYS A 140 -7.17 -16.39 -1.95
C CYS A 140 -7.81 -16.58 -3.35
N PHE A 141 -8.34 -15.54 -3.99
CA PHE A 141 -9.00 -15.60 -5.30
C PHE A 141 -7.99 -15.79 -6.43
N VAL A 142 -6.77 -15.25 -6.29
CA VAL A 142 -5.67 -15.50 -7.25
C VAL A 142 -5.38 -17.00 -7.34
N LEU A 143 -5.44 -17.76 -6.23
CA LEU A 143 -5.32 -19.22 -6.27
C LEU A 143 -6.47 -19.87 -7.05
N GLU A 144 -7.69 -19.37 -6.92
CA GLU A 144 -8.87 -19.93 -7.57
C GLU A 144 -8.85 -19.72 -9.10
N TYR A 145 -8.24 -18.64 -9.58
CA TYR A 145 -8.02 -18.38 -11.00
C TYR A 145 -6.73 -19.01 -11.57
N CYS A 146 -5.64 -19.09 -10.79
CA CYS A 146 -4.36 -19.66 -11.25
C CYS A 146 -4.29 -21.20 -11.17
N LEU A 147 -5.11 -21.84 -10.33
CA LEU A 147 -5.15 -23.31 -10.19
C LEU A 147 -6.60 -23.85 -10.25
N PRO A 148 -7.26 -23.83 -11.43
CA PRO A 148 -8.60 -24.41 -11.57
C PRO A 148 -8.66 -25.92 -11.27
N GLU A 149 -7.52 -26.62 -11.28
CA GLU A 149 -7.43 -28.07 -11.04
C GLU A 149 -7.37 -28.49 -9.55
N ALA A 150 -7.17 -27.56 -8.60
CA ALA A 150 -7.04 -27.94 -7.18
C ALA A 150 -8.36 -28.38 -6.52
N LYS A 151 -9.52 -28.11 -7.14
CA LYS A 151 -10.84 -28.56 -6.64
C LYS A 151 -11.24 -29.99 -7.08
N LYS A 152 -10.45 -30.69 -7.90
CA LYS A 152 -10.83 -32.04 -8.42
C LYS A 152 -10.40 -33.24 -7.57
N LYS A 153 -9.78 -33.07 -6.40
CA LYS A 153 -9.41 -34.20 -5.52
C LYS A 153 -9.98 -34.09 -4.11
N LYS A 154 -11.30 -34.02 -4.00
CA LYS A 154 -12.05 -34.42 -2.80
C LYS A 154 -13.36 -35.09 -3.21
N HIS A 155 -13.25 -36.27 -3.82
CA HIS A 155 -14.25 -37.34 -3.78
C HIS A 155 -13.53 -38.68 -3.85
#